data_AF-A0A928R3H5-F1
#
_entry.id   AF-A0A928R3H5-F1
#
_cell.length_a   1.000
_cell.length_b   1.000
_cell.length_c   1.000
_cell.angle_alpha   90.00
_cell.angle_beta   90.00
_cell.angle_gamma   90.00
#
_symmetry.space_group_name_H-M   'P 1'
#
loop_
_entity.id
_entity.type
_entity.pdbx_description
1 polymer ?
#
loop_
_entity_poly.entity_id
_entity_poly.type
_entity_poly.pdbx_seq_one_letter_code
_entity_poly.pdbx_strand_id
1 'polypeptide(L)'
;MQNNITLGQYFPMNSPVHRLDARFKLFLTIFFIVTVFFADGLLSYGLVTLALGGVIVVSKIPFSMILKSLKPLIIIILFTAILNIFYTKGTPLVSFWIFKITLEGILVALKMGIRIILLVAGSSLLTYTTSPIMLTDAMEALLSPLKVFKVPVNELAMMMSIALRFIPTLMEETHKIMNAQKARGADFETGSLLSRAKALVPILVPLFVSAFRRADDLAMAMESRCYTGGDDRTRLKPLVASGSDYVILIGCILVFSGIIVLGCFGL
;
A
#
# COMPACT_ATOMS: atom_id res chain seq x y z
N MET A 1 11.38 -1.07 -25.68
CA MET A 1 11.17 -0.05 -24.63
C MET A 1 10.55 -0.72 -23.42
N GLN A 2 11.36 -1.09 -22.42
CA GLN A 2 10.88 -1.58 -21.12
C GLN A 2 10.30 -0.38 -20.36
N ASN A 3 9.05 -0.01 -20.67
CA ASN A 3 8.33 0.97 -19.88
C ASN A 3 7.97 0.33 -18.55
N ASN A 4 8.76 0.65 -17.51
CA ASN A 4 8.35 1.02 -16.15
C ASN A 4 6.97 0.54 -15.67
N ILE A 5 6.66 -0.74 -15.77
CA ILE A 5 5.58 -1.31 -14.96
C ILE A 5 6.18 -1.62 -13.61
N THR A 6 6.16 -0.60 -12.78
CA THR A 6 6.52 -0.56 -11.36
C THR A 6 5.45 -1.25 -10.51
N LEU A 7 4.97 -2.43 -10.93
CA LEU A 7 3.95 -3.17 -10.18
C LEU A 7 4.60 -4.00 -9.08
N GLY A 8 4.27 -3.69 -7.82
CA GLY A 8 4.77 -4.42 -6.65
C GLY A 8 6.18 -4.03 -6.24
N GLN A 9 6.48 -2.72 -6.13
CA GLN A 9 7.77 -2.19 -5.71
C GLN A 9 8.16 -2.59 -4.29
N TYR A 10 8.49 -3.86 -4.09
CA TYR A 10 9.36 -4.30 -3.02
C TYR A 10 10.79 -4.10 -3.50
N PHE A 11 11.56 -3.29 -2.76
CA PHE A 11 12.97 -3.11 -3.05
C PHE A 11 13.74 -4.08 -2.16
N PRO A 12 14.36 -5.14 -2.72
CA PRO A 12 15.10 -6.09 -1.92
C PRO A 12 16.37 -5.41 -1.41
N MET A 13 16.31 -4.89 -0.19
CA MET A 13 17.44 -4.27 0.48
C MET A 13 17.74 -5.00 1.79
N ASN A 14 19.02 -5.13 2.12
CA ASN A 14 19.45 -5.73 3.38
C ASN A 14 19.40 -4.68 4.49
N SER A 15 18.23 -4.52 5.12
CA SER A 15 18.07 -3.71 6.33
C SER A 15 17.36 -4.49 7.45
N PRO A 16 17.55 -4.11 8.72
CA PRO A 16 16.81 -4.70 9.85
C PRO A 16 15.29 -4.62 9.66
N VAL A 17 14.81 -3.50 9.10
CA VAL A 17 13.38 -3.31 8.82
C VAL A 17 12.91 -4.29 7.75
N HIS A 18 13.69 -4.57 6.70
CA HIS A 18 13.29 -5.55 5.69
C HIS A 18 13.15 -6.97 6.26
N ARG A 19 13.98 -7.32 7.27
CA ARG A 19 13.98 -8.63 7.92
C ARG A 19 12.87 -8.86 8.94
N LEU A 20 12.24 -7.79 9.43
CA LEU A 20 11.13 -7.90 10.39
C LEU A 20 9.96 -8.68 9.77
N ASP A 21 9.29 -9.51 10.58
CA ASP A 21 8.09 -10.24 10.17
C ASP A 21 6.98 -9.27 9.69
N ALA A 22 6.39 -9.59 8.54
CA ALA A 22 5.39 -8.77 7.86
C ALA A 22 4.12 -8.53 8.70
N ARG A 23 3.77 -9.43 9.62
CA ARG A 23 2.63 -9.25 10.55
C ARG A 23 2.85 -8.08 11.48
N PHE A 24 4.06 -7.98 12.03
CA PHE A 24 4.45 -6.90 12.93
C PHE A 24 4.54 -5.57 12.17
N LYS A 25 5.06 -5.57 10.94
CA LYS A 25 5.05 -4.36 10.10
C LYS A 25 3.63 -3.86 9.85
N LEU A 26 2.72 -4.74 9.45
CA LEU A 26 1.32 -4.37 9.21
C LEU A 26 0.67 -3.80 10.46
N PHE A 27 0.82 -4.47 11.60
CA PHE A 27 0.31 -3.99 12.87
C PHE A 27 0.89 -2.61 13.24
N LEU A 28 2.21 -2.45 13.12
CA LEU A 28 2.91 -1.18 13.38
C LEU A 28 2.47 -0.07 12.43
N THR A 29 2.22 -0.37 11.15
CA THR A 29 1.71 0.62 10.19
C THR A 29 0.29 1.05 10.55
N ILE A 30 -0.59 0.11 10.93
CA ILE A 30 -1.95 0.46 11.40
C ILE A 30 -1.87 1.31 12.67
N PHE A 31 -1.03 0.92 13.63
CA PHE A 31 -0.86 1.67 14.88
C PHE A 31 -0.26 3.06 14.64
N PHE A 32 0.67 3.18 13.69
CA PHE A 32 1.21 4.46 13.24
C PHE A 32 0.13 5.35 12.62
N ILE A 33 -0.75 4.81 11.77
CA ILE A 33 -1.88 5.57 11.20
C ILE A 33 -2.76 6.12 12.32
N VAL A 34 -3.14 5.28 13.29
CA VAL A 34 -3.92 5.72 14.46
C VAL A 34 -3.19 6.84 15.21
N THR A 35 -1.89 6.67 15.48
CA THR A 35 -1.06 7.68 16.18
C THR A 35 -1.06 9.03 15.45
N VAL A 36 -0.94 9.03 14.13
CA VAL A 36 -0.95 10.26 13.30
C VAL A 36 -2.31 10.98 13.36
N PHE A 37 -3.42 10.24 13.53
CA PHE A 37 -4.75 10.83 13.69
C PHE A 37 -4.96 11.47 15.07
N PHE A 38 -4.40 10.87 16.12
CA PHE A 38 -4.47 11.38 17.50
C PHE A 38 -3.37 12.40 17.84
N ALA A 39 -2.35 12.54 16.98
CA ALA A 39 -1.32 13.55 17.16
C ALA A 39 -1.92 14.96 16.97
N ASP A 40 -1.89 15.73 18.06
CA ASP A 40 -2.27 17.13 18.11
C ASP A 40 -1.16 17.95 18.77
N GLY A 41 -0.89 19.14 18.23
CA GLY A 41 0.19 20.00 18.70
C GLY A 41 1.50 19.86 17.91
N LEU A 42 2.41 20.82 18.08
CA LEU A 42 3.64 20.88 17.29
C LEU A 42 4.65 19.82 17.75
N LEU A 43 4.66 19.48 19.04
CA LEU A 43 5.61 18.52 19.61
C LEU A 43 5.24 17.10 19.18
N SER A 44 3.97 16.73 19.23
CA SER A 44 3.50 15.41 18.76
C SER A 44 3.83 15.17 17.28
N TYR A 45 3.53 16.10 16.38
CA TYR A 45 3.93 15.98 14.96
C TYR A 45 5.45 15.91 14.77
N GLY A 46 6.21 16.69 15.56
CA GLY A 46 7.68 16.62 15.54
C GLY A 46 8.20 15.24 15.93
N LEU A 47 7.69 14.66 17.01
CA LEU A 47 8.06 13.33 17.49
C LEU A 47 7.67 12.22 16.50
N VAL A 48 6.47 12.27 15.93
CA VAL A 48 6.04 11.31 14.89
C VAL A 48 6.96 11.38 13.67
N THR A 49 7.30 12.59 13.23
CA THR A 49 8.19 12.81 12.09
C THR A 49 9.59 12.27 12.38
N LEU A 50 10.11 12.50 13.59
CA LEU A 50 11.41 11.98 14.03
C LEU A 50 11.41 10.45 14.09
N ALA A 51 10.37 9.86 14.67
CA ALA A 51 10.22 8.40 14.74
C ALA A 51 10.19 7.78 13.34
N LEU A 52 9.36 8.32 12.44
CA LEU A 52 9.28 7.86 11.05
C LEU A 52 10.60 8.05 10.31
N GLY A 53 11.24 9.21 10.48
CA GLY A 53 12.55 9.51 9.91
C GLY A 53 13.63 8.52 10.36
N GLY A 54 13.64 8.17 11.64
CA GLY A 54 14.52 7.14 12.20
C GLY A 54 14.31 5.79 11.53
N VAL A 55 13.05 5.34 11.38
CA VAL A 55 12.75 4.08 10.69
C VAL A 55 13.16 4.12 9.21
N ILE A 56 12.95 5.25 8.51
CA ILE A 56 13.37 5.42 7.11
C ILE A 56 14.89 5.26 6.98
N VAL A 57 15.66 5.90 7.87
CA VAL A 57 17.13 5.82 7.88
C VAL A 57 17.60 4.39 8.14
N VAL A 58 17.03 3.71 9.15
CA VAL A 58 17.34 2.30 9.44
C VAL A 58 16.92 1.39 8.29
N SER A 59 15.86 1.74 7.56
CA SER A 59 15.39 1.01 6.39
C SER A 59 16.34 1.11 5.20
N LYS A 60 17.25 2.10 5.19
CA LYS A 60 18.19 2.42 4.09
C LYS A 60 17.50 2.76 2.77
N ILE A 61 16.22 3.11 2.79
CA ILE A 61 15.47 3.47 1.58
C ILE A 61 15.91 4.87 1.15
N PRO A 62 16.25 5.08 -0.13
CA PRO A 62 16.63 6.40 -0.60
C PRO A 62 15.45 7.38 -0.44
N PHE A 63 15.70 8.51 0.21
CA PHE A 63 14.70 9.56 0.47
C PHE A 63 14.00 10.04 -0.82
N SER A 64 14.68 9.97 -1.96
CA SER A 64 14.12 10.29 -3.27
C SER A 64 12.93 9.40 -3.67
N MET A 65 12.86 8.15 -3.20
CA MET A 65 11.70 7.28 -3.44
C MET A 65 10.48 7.73 -2.64
N ILE A 66 10.69 8.13 -1.39
CA ILE A 66 9.62 8.68 -0.56
C ILE A 66 9.08 9.97 -1.17
N LEU A 67 9.95 10.85 -1.66
CA LEU A 67 9.52 12.06 -2.39
C LEU A 67 8.75 11.75 -3.68
N LYS A 68 9.12 10.70 -4.41
CA LYS A 68 8.36 10.26 -5.59
C LYS A 68 6.95 9.79 -5.21
N SER A 69 6.77 9.14 -4.06
CA SER A 69 5.46 8.73 -3.57
C SER A 69 4.56 9.91 -3.19
N LEU A 70 5.16 11.03 -2.76
CA LEU A 70 4.45 12.26 -2.41
C LEU A 70 4.06 13.10 -3.64
N LYS A 71 4.85 13.04 -4.72
CA LYS A 71 4.66 13.85 -5.94
C LYS A 71 3.21 13.89 -6.48
N PRO A 72 2.50 12.76 -6.68
CA PRO A 72 1.12 12.81 -7.18
C PRO A 72 0.14 13.48 -6.20
N LEU A 73 0.46 13.49 -4.91
CA LEU A 73 -0.40 14.02 -3.86
C LEU A 73 -0.15 15.50 -3.55
N ILE A 74 0.91 16.11 -4.09
CA ILE A 74 1.19 17.55 -3.92
C ILE A 74 -0.01 18.39 -4.37
N ILE A 75 -0.70 18.00 -5.44
CA ILE A 75 -1.90 18.70 -5.94
C ILE A 75 -3.00 18.67 -4.88
N ILE A 76 -3.23 17.52 -4.24
CA ILE A 76 -4.25 17.35 -3.19
C ILE A 76 -3.85 18.13 -1.94
N ILE A 77 -2.58 18.08 -1.53
CA ILE A 77 -2.09 18.83 -0.37
C ILE A 77 -2.25 20.34 -0.59
N LEU A 78 -1.87 20.84 -1.77
CA LEU A 78 -2.01 22.26 -2.09
C LEU A 78 -3.48 22.68 -2.14
N PHE A 79 -4.33 21.89 -2.78
CA PHE A 79 -5.75 22.15 -2.86
C PHE A 79 -6.41 22.19 -1.48
N THR A 80 -6.13 21.19 -0.64
CA THR A 80 -6.67 21.14 0.74
C THR A 80 -6.10 22.27 1.61
N ALA A 81 -4.83 22.63 1.46
CA ALA A 81 -4.24 23.76 2.18
C ALA A 81 -4.92 25.09 1.81
N ILE A 82 -5.12 25.35 0.51
CA ILE A 82 -5.84 26.53 0.01
C ILE A 82 -7.25 26.57 0.59
N LEU A 83 -7.99 25.46 0.53
CA LEU A 83 -9.35 25.40 1.08
C LEU A 83 -9.37 25.69 2.59
N ASN A 84 -8.48 25.08 3.38
CA ASN A 84 -8.44 25.33 4.82
C ASN A 84 -8.06 26.78 5.15
N ILE A 85 -7.12 27.39 4.43
CA ILE A 85 -6.73 28.79 4.65
C ILE A 85 -7.91 29.75 4.44
N PHE A 86 -8.77 29.50 3.45
CA PHE A 86 -9.88 30.40 3.11
C PHE A 86 -11.22 30.07 3.77
N TYR A 87 -11.48 28.79 4.07
CA TYR A 87 -12.78 28.34 4.61
C TYR A 87 -12.78 28.09 6.11
N THR A 88 -11.61 28.01 6.77
CA THR A 88 -11.56 27.85 8.23
C THR A 88 -11.86 29.17 8.93
N LYS A 89 -12.96 29.18 9.70
CA LYS A 89 -13.37 30.32 10.53
C LYS A 89 -12.41 30.49 11.71
N GLY A 90 -12.04 31.73 12.01
CA GLY A 90 -11.06 32.05 13.04
C GLY A 90 -10.75 33.54 13.10
N THR A 91 -9.63 33.89 13.73
CA THR A 91 -9.13 35.26 13.84
C THR A 91 -8.57 35.74 12.49
N PRO A 92 -9.19 36.74 11.83
CA PRO A 92 -8.76 37.19 10.51
C PRO A 92 -7.47 38.02 10.64
N LEU A 93 -6.40 37.57 9.99
CA LEU A 93 -5.14 38.34 9.91
C LEU A 93 -5.15 39.33 8.75
N VAL A 94 -5.68 38.90 7.61
CA VAL A 94 -5.85 39.73 6.43
C VAL A 94 -7.22 39.42 5.84
N SER A 95 -8.08 40.42 5.75
CA SER A 95 -9.36 40.32 5.06
C SER A 95 -9.29 41.07 3.73
N PHE A 96 -9.45 40.35 2.62
CA PHE A 96 -9.55 40.96 1.30
C PHE A 96 -10.91 40.57 0.68
N TRP A 97 -11.85 41.53 0.73
CA TRP A 97 -13.19 41.50 0.14
C TRP A 97 -14.11 40.33 0.54
N ILE A 98 -13.81 39.10 0.12
CA ILE A 98 -14.57 37.85 0.44
C ILE A 98 -13.66 36.80 1.09
N PHE A 99 -12.35 36.90 0.89
CA PHE A 99 -11.36 35.97 1.41
C PHE A 99 -10.77 36.50 2.72
N LYS A 100 -10.95 35.74 3.80
CA LYS A 100 -10.33 36.03 5.10
C LYS A 100 -9.28 34.96 5.36
N ILE A 101 -8.02 35.36 5.40
CA ILE A 101 -6.93 34.47 5.82
C ILE A 101 -6.91 34.48 7.34
N THR A 102 -7.18 33.33 7.95
CA THR A 102 -7.19 33.15 9.41
C THR A 102 -5.92 32.44 9.88
N LEU A 103 -5.44 32.77 11.08
CA LEU A 103 -4.29 32.04 11.66
C LEU A 103 -4.63 30.56 11.85
N GLU A 104 -5.86 30.29 12.27
CA GLU A 104 -6.39 28.96 12.48
C GLU A 104 -6.45 28.19 11.16
N GLY A 105 -6.84 28.84 10.06
CA GLY A 105 -6.82 28.23 8.72
C GLY A 105 -5.42 27.86 8.26
N ILE A 106 -4.42 28.70 8.52
CA ILE A 106 -3.01 28.39 8.23
C ILE A 106 -2.53 27.21 9.09
N LEU A 107 -2.83 27.20 10.39
CA LEU A 107 -2.43 26.12 11.29
C LEU A 107 -3.09 24.79 10.91
N VAL A 108 -4.38 24.79 10.57
CA VAL A 108 -5.09 23.59 10.11
C VAL A 108 -4.55 23.11 8.77
N ALA A 109 -4.29 24.02 7.82
CA ALA A 109 -3.67 23.68 6.54
C ALA A 109 -2.30 23.04 6.71
N LEU A 110 -1.45 23.59 7.59
CA LEU A 110 -0.12 23.04 7.87
C LEU A 110 -0.22 21.66 8.55
N LYS A 111 -1.07 21.52 9.58
CA LYS A 111 -1.31 20.25 10.28
C LYS A 111 -1.81 19.18 9.32
N MET A 112 -2.81 19.49 8.48
CA MET A 112 -3.33 18.56 7.48
C MET A 112 -2.29 18.19 6.43
N GLY A 113 -1.50 19.16 5.96
CA GLY A 113 -0.41 18.91 5.02
C GLY A 113 0.63 17.93 5.58
N ILE A 114 1.12 18.19 6.81
CA ILE A 114 2.07 17.31 7.51
C ILE A 114 1.43 15.93 7.74
N ARG A 115 0.18 15.87 8.18
CA ARG A 115 -0.57 14.61 8.39
C ARG A 115 -0.62 13.75 7.13
N ILE A 116 -0.99 14.33 5.99
CA ILE A 116 -1.01 13.60 4.70
C ILE A 116 0.39 13.12 4.34
N ILE A 117 1.42 13.96 4.47
CA ILE A 117 2.80 13.58 4.18
C ILE A 117 3.24 12.39 5.04
N LEU A 118 2.96 12.42 6.34
CA LEU A 118 3.31 11.34 7.28
C LEU A 118 2.58 10.02 6.95
N LEU A 119 1.27 10.08 6.66
CA LEU A 119 0.50 8.89 6.28
C LEU A 119 1.02 8.24 5.00
N VAL A 120 1.37 9.05 4.00
CA VAL A 120 1.88 8.57 2.71
C VAL A 120 3.30 8.04 2.86
N ALA A 121 4.16 8.73 3.61
CA ALA A 121 5.53 8.27 3.87
C ALA A 121 5.53 6.96 4.67
N GLY A 122 4.68 6.82 5.69
CA GLY A 122 4.55 5.59 6.46
C GLY A 122 3.99 4.40 5.66
N SER A 123 2.96 4.62 4.85
CA SER A 123 2.37 3.56 4.01
C SER A 123 3.29 3.16 2.83
N SER A 124 3.99 4.11 2.23
CA SER A 124 4.97 3.82 1.18
C SER A 124 6.16 3.03 1.74
N LEU A 125 6.59 3.29 2.97
CA LEU A 125 7.61 2.49 3.65
C LEU A 125 7.22 1.01 3.76
N LEU A 126 5.99 0.70 4.17
CA LEU A 126 5.50 -0.68 4.21
C LEU A 126 5.52 -1.32 2.81
N THR A 127 5.07 -0.58 1.81
CA THR A 127 5.01 -1.02 0.40
C THR A 127 6.40 -1.32 -0.16
N TYR A 128 7.40 -0.50 0.17
CA TYR A 128 8.78 -0.67 -0.28
C TYR A 128 9.54 -1.79 0.45
N THR A 129 9.20 -2.03 1.72
CA THR A 129 9.93 -2.98 2.59
C THR A 129 9.30 -4.36 2.68
N THR A 130 8.12 -4.59 2.10
CA THR A 130 7.40 -5.85 2.20
C THR A 130 6.85 -6.28 0.85
N SER A 131 7.13 -7.52 0.44
CA SER A 131 6.65 -8.04 -0.84
C SER A 131 5.14 -8.32 -0.79
N PRO A 132 4.42 -8.20 -1.92
CA PRO A 132 2.98 -8.47 -1.97
C PRO A 132 2.58 -9.85 -1.45
N ILE A 133 3.40 -10.87 -1.72
CA ILE A 133 3.17 -12.24 -1.23
C ILE A 133 3.28 -12.30 0.29
N MET A 134 4.31 -11.66 0.88
CA MET A 134 4.46 -11.60 2.34
C MET A 134 3.34 -10.79 3.01
N LEU A 135 2.83 -9.75 2.34
CA LEU A 135 1.66 -9.01 2.82
C LEU A 135 0.41 -9.90 2.84
N THR A 136 0.17 -10.70 1.80
CA THR A 136 -0.93 -11.67 1.78
C THR A 136 -0.79 -12.71 2.88
N ASP A 137 0.39 -13.29 3.07
CA ASP A 137 0.65 -14.28 4.14
C ASP A 137 0.44 -13.66 5.54
N ALA A 138 0.85 -12.40 5.73
CA ALA A 138 0.65 -11.68 6.99
C ALA A 138 -0.82 -11.34 7.24
N MET A 139 -1.56 -10.91 6.21
CA MET A 139 -3.00 -10.69 6.29
C MET A 139 -3.74 -11.98 6.62
N GLU A 140 -3.38 -13.10 6.00
CA GLU A 140 -3.93 -14.42 6.31
C GLU A 140 -3.75 -14.77 7.79
N ALA A 141 -2.53 -14.60 8.31
CA ALA A 141 -2.23 -14.88 9.71
C ALA A 141 -3.02 -13.96 10.66
N LEU A 142 -3.16 -12.67 10.33
CA LEU A 142 -3.92 -11.70 11.12
C LEU A 142 -5.44 -11.94 11.06
N LEU A 143 -5.94 -12.48 9.94
CA LEU A 143 -7.36 -12.81 9.74
C LEU A 143 -7.71 -14.21 10.23
N SER A 144 -6.74 -15.07 10.52
CA SER A 144 -6.95 -16.43 11.05
C SER A 144 -7.91 -16.53 12.25
N PRO A 145 -7.96 -15.61 13.25
CA PRO A 145 -8.97 -15.69 14.31
C PRO A 145 -10.41 -15.52 13.81
N LEU A 146 -10.64 -14.89 12.65
CA LEU A 146 -11.98 -14.77 12.06
C LEU A 146 -12.51 -16.10 11.52
N LYS A 147 -11.68 -17.16 11.45
CA LYS A 147 -12.15 -18.52 11.14
C LYS A 147 -13.24 -19.01 12.08
N VAL A 148 -13.26 -18.53 13.33
CA VAL A 148 -14.31 -18.84 14.32
C VAL A 148 -15.69 -18.39 13.80
N PHE A 149 -15.75 -17.32 13.02
CA PHE A 149 -16.96 -16.83 12.37
C PHE A 149 -17.24 -17.49 11.00
N LYS A 150 -16.63 -18.64 10.71
CA LYS A 150 -16.75 -19.41 9.46
C LYS A 150 -16.29 -18.64 8.21
N VAL A 151 -15.34 -17.71 8.38
CA VAL A 151 -14.70 -17.03 7.24
C VAL A 151 -13.62 -17.95 6.63
N PRO A 152 -13.63 -18.22 5.31
CA PRO A 152 -12.68 -19.12 4.64
C PRO A 152 -11.34 -18.43 4.37
N VAL A 153 -10.56 -18.18 5.42
CA VAL A 153 -9.32 -17.39 5.36
C VAL A 153 -8.23 -18.08 4.53
N ASN A 154 -8.09 -19.41 4.64
CA ASN A 154 -7.05 -20.17 3.94
C ASN A 154 -7.31 -20.19 2.42
N GLU A 155 -8.57 -20.35 2.02
CA GLU A 155 -9.00 -20.39 0.63
C GLU A 155 -8.81 -19.02 -0.01
N LEU A 156 -9.15 -17.95 0.70
CA LEU A 156 -8.88 -16.57 0.26
C LEU A 156 -7.38 -16.33 0.08
N ALA A 157 -6.54 -16.78 1.01
CA ALA A 157 -5.09 -16.66 0.89
C ALA A 157 -4.53 -17.44 -0.31
N MET A 158 -5.04 -18.66 -0.55
CA MET A 158 -4.70 -19.44 -1.74
C MET A 158 -5.08 -18.68 -3.02
N MET A 159 -6.32 -18.20 -3.12
CA MET A 159 -6.80 -17.46 -4.30
C MET A 159 -5.93 -16.23 -4.57
N MET A 160 -5.58 -15.47 -3.53
CA MET A 160 -4.70 -14.31 -3.64
C MET A 160 -3.27 -14.69 -4.06
N SER A 161 -2.71 -15.77 -3.51
CA SER A 161 -1.37 -16.26 -3.88
C SER A 161 -1.31 -16.73 -5.34
N ILE A 162 -2.34 -17.43 -5.80
CA ILE A 162 -2.50 -17.84 -7.20
C ILE A 162 -2.63 -16.60 -8.10
N ALA A 163 -3.47 -15.64 -7.73
CA ALA A 163 -3.67 -14.41 -8.49
C ALA A 163 -2.35 -13.61 -8.62
N LEU A 164 -1.65 -13.36 -7.51
CA LEU A 164 -0.37 -12.64 -7.50
C LEU A 164 0.69 -13.33 -8.38
N ARG A 165 0.71 -14.67 -8.42
CA ARG A 165 1.61 -15.44 -9.28
C ARG A 165 1.22 -15.37 -10.75
N PHE A 166 -0.08 -15.34 -11.06
CA PHE A 166 -0.56 -15.28 -12.44
C PHE A 166 -0.51 -13.88 -13.05
N ILE A 167 -0.55 -12.80 -12.25
CA ILE A 167 -0.46 -11.42 -12.76
C ILE A 167 0.73 -11.24 -13.74
N PRO A 168 2.00 -11.56 -13.38
CA PRO A 168 3.12 -11.41 -14.30
C PRO A 168 2.94 -12.21 -15.60
N THR A 169 2.47 -13.46 -15.48
CA THR A 169 2.29 -14.35 -16.63
C THR A 169 1.19 -13.84 -17.57
N LEU A 170 0.07 -13.37 -17.02
CA LEU A 170 -1.04 -12.78 -17.78
C LEU A 170 -0.63 -11.47 -18.46
N MET A 171 0.22 -10.67 -17.83
CA MET A 171 0.78 -9.46 -18.44
C MET A 171 1.68 -9.79 -19.63
N GLU A 172 2.59 -10.76 -19.49
CA GLU A 172 3.43 -11.23 -20.60
C GLU A 172 2.60 -11.75 -21.76
N GLU A 173 1.55 -12.53 -21.46
CA GLU A 173 0.63 -13.06 -22.44
C GLU A 173 -0.18 -11.96 -23.14
N THR A 174 -0.65 -10.97 -22.40
CA THR A 174 -1.30 -9.77 -22.94
C THR A 174 -0.36 -9.04 -23.92
N HIS A 175 0.92 -8.88 -23.56
CA HIS A 175 1.91 -8.26 -24.45
C HIS A 175 2.16 -9.09 -25.72
N LYS A 176 2.23 -10.43 -25.61
CA LYS A 176 2.37 -11.32 -26.77
C LYS A 176 1.17 -11.21 -27.71
N ILE A 177 -0.05 -11.26 -27.16
CA ILE A 177 -1.29 -11.14 -27.93
C ILE A 177 -1.37 -9.77 -28.60
N MET A 178 -1.08 -8.69 -27.85
CA MET A 178 -1.10 -7.34 -28.39
C MET A 178 -0.12 -7.18 -29.55
N ASN A 179 1.13 -7.66 -29.41
CA ASN A 179 2.11 -7.60 -30.49
C ASN A 179 1.71 -8.43 -31.72
N ALA A 180 1.10 -9.61 -31.51
CA ALA A 180 0.59 -10.43 -32.60
C ALA A 180 -0.56 -9.75 -33.35
N GLN A 181 -1.46 -9.08 -32.65
CA GLN A 181 -2.55 -8.32 -33.27
C GLN A 181 -2.03 -7.06 -33.99
N LYS A 182 -1.03 -6.36 -33.43
CA LYS A 182 -0.35 -5.24 -34.14
C LYS A 182 0.28 -5.72 -35.46
N ALA A 183 0.94 -6.88 -35.46
CA ALA A 183 1.49 -7.49 -36.68
C ALA A 183 0.42 -7.90 -37.71
N ARG A 184 -0.83 -8.16 -37.27
CA ARG A 184 -1.99 -8.42 -38.12
C ARG A 184 -2.71 -7.14 -38.58
N GLY A 185 -2.15 -5.96 -38.31
CA GLY A 185 -2.69 -4.67 -38.75
C GLY A 185 -3.72 -4.06 -37.79
N ALA A 186 -3.87 -4.58 -36.57
CA ALA A 186 -4.72 -3.95 -35.57
C ALA A 186 -4.04 -2.68 -35.01
N ASP A 187 -4.72 -1.53 -35.15
CA ASP A 187 -4.31 -0.28 -34.54
C ASP A 187 -5.10 -0.05 -33.23
N PHE A 188 -4.37 0.20 -32.15
CA PHE A 188 -4.90 0.41 -30.80
C PHE A 188 -4.79 1.87 -30.33
N GLU A 189 -4.03 2.70 -31.06
CA GLU A 189 -3.68 4.05 -30.65
C GLU A 189 -4.46 5.12 -31.42
N THR A 190 -4.84 4.84 -32.66
CA THR A 190 -5.58 5.79 -33.50
C THR A 190 -7.11 5.53 -33.51
N GLY A 191 -7.87 6.57 -33.87
CA GLY A 191 -9.33 6.51 -34.02
C GLY A 191 -10.14 7.05 -32.83
N SER A 192 -11.47 6.87 -32.90
CA SER A 192 -12.41 7.31 -31.87
C SER A 192 -12.35 6.41 -30.63
N LEU A 193 -12.83 6.89 -29.48
CA LEU A 193 -12.89 6.07 -28.25
C LEU A 193 -13.61 4.73 -28.46
N LEU A 194 -14.66 4.74 -29.29
CA LEU A 194 -15.44 3.55 -29.62
C LEU A 194 -14.66 2.55 -30.49
N SER A 195 -13.89 3.03 -31.48
CA SER A 195 -13.06 2.15 -32.31
C SER A 195 -11.93 1.52 -31.50
N ARG A 196 -11.33 2.28 -30.59
CA ARG A 196 -10.29 1.78 -29.67
C ARG A 196 -10.83 0.74 -28.69
N ALA A 197 -12.05 0.94 -28.17
CA ALA A 197 -12.71 -0.06 -27.33
C ALA A 197 -12.98 -1.37 -28.10
N LYS A 198 -13.49 -1.28 -29.33
CA LYS A 198 -13.68 -2.46 -30.19
C LYS A 198 -12.37 -3.17 -30.53
N ALA A 199 -11.28 -2.42 -30.70
CA ALA A 199 -9.96 -2.97 -30.94
C ALA A 199 -9.42 -3.78 -29.74
N LEU A 200 -9.96 -3.64 -28.52
CA LEU A 200 -9.52 -4.48 -27.39
C LEU A 200 -10.11 -5.89 -27.43
N VAL A 201 -11.20 -6.13 -28.16
CA VAL A 201 -11.89 -7.43 -28.19
C VAL A 201 -10.98 -8.58 -28.66
N PRO A 202 -10.18 -8.45 -29.74
CA PRO A 202 -9.24 -9.48 -30.19
C PRO A 202 -8.07 -9.76 -29.23
N ILE A 203 -7.87 -8.92 -28.21
CA ILE A 203 -6.91 -9.17 -27.12
C ILE A 203 -7.62 -9.89 -25.97
N LEU A 204 -8.80 -9.39 -25.61
CA LEU A 204 -9.56 -9.84 -24.45
C LEU A 204 -10.03 -11.29 -24.59
N VAL A 205 -10.60 -11.66 -25.74
CA VAL A 205 -11.15 -13.01 -25.95
C VAL A 205 -10.07 -14.09 -25.85
N PRO A 206 -8.92 -14.02 -26.54
CA PRO A 206 -7.86 -15.01 -26.39
C PRO A 206 -7.28 -15.06 -24.97
N LEU A 207 -7.16 -13.91 -24.30
CA LEU A 207 -6.66 -13.84 -22.92
C LEU A 207 -7.59 -14.58 -21.96
N PHE A 208 -8.91 -14.41 -22.09
CA PHE A 208 -9.88 -15.15 -21.27
C PHE A 208 -9.82 -16.65 -21.52
N VAL A 209 -9.79 -17.08 -22.78
CA VAL A 209 -9.70 -18.51 -23.12
C VAL A 209 -8.43 -19.13 -22.53
N SER A 210 -7.31 -18.42 -22.60
CA SER A 210 -6.05 -18.89 -22.00
C SER A 210 -6.10 -18.92 -20.47
N ALA A 211 -6.70 -17.90 -19.84
CA ALA A 211 -6.87 -17.84 -18.40
C ALA A 211 -7.73 -19.00 -17.88
N PHE A 212 -8.84 -19.33 -18.56
CA PHE A 212 -9.69 -20.48 -18.21
C PHE A 212 -8.93 -21.79 -18.36
N ARG A 213 -8.25 -21.99 -19.50
CA ARG A 213 -7.42 -23.19 -19.70
C ARG A 213 -6.37 -23.35 -18.59
N ARG A 214 -5.70 -22.27 -18.21
CA ARG A 214 -4.69 -22.28 -17.14
C ARG A 214 -5.31 -22.55 -15.76
N ALA A 215 -6.55 -22.10 -15.52
CA ALA A 215 -7.28 -22.43 -14.31
C ALA A 215 -7.62 -23.93 -14.25
N ASP A 216 -8.09 -24.51 -15.36
CA ASP A 216 -8.37 -25.95 -15.46
C ASP A 216 -7.10 -26.80 -15.29
N ASP A 217 -6.02 -26.42 -15.98
CA ASP A 217 -4.71 -27.10 -15.86
C ASP A 217 -4.17 -27.03 -14.43
N LEU A 218 -4.32 -25.87 -13.77
CA LEU A 218 -3.91 -25.70 -12.38
C LEU A 218 -4.77 -26.55 -11.44
N ALA A 219 -6.10 -26.56 -11.63
CA ALA A 219 -7.01 -27.35 -10.81
C ALA A 219 -6.71 -28.85 -10.93
N MET A 220 -6.58 -29.36 -12.15
CA MET A 220 -6.23 -30.76 -12.41
C MET A 220 -4.86 -31.13 -11.82
N ALA A 221 -3.86 -30.24 -11.93
CA ALA A 221 -2.55 -30.46 -11.31
C ALA A 221 -2.59 -30.42 -9.78
N MET A 222 -3.48 -29.61 -9.19
CA MET A 222 -3.71 -29.57 -7.74
C MET A 222 -4.39 -30.85 -7.25
N GLU A 223 -5.43 -31.32 -7.93
CA GLU A 223 -6.11 -32.59 -7.63
C GLU A 223 -5.16 -33.79 -7.76
N SER A 224 -4.33 -33.82 -8.80
CA SER A 224 -3.31 -34.86 -9.01
C SER A 224 -2.25 -34.89 -7.90
N ARG A 225 -2.04 -33.75 -7.22
CA ARG A 225 -1.17 -33.63 -6.04
C ARG A 225 -1.94 -33.83 -4.72
N CYS A 226 -3.15 -34.36 -4.78
CA CYS A 226 -4.04 -34.59 -3.65
C CYS A 226 -4.33 -33.32 -2.83
N TYR A 227 -4.45 -32.17 -3.48
CA TYR A 227 -4.81 -30.92 -2.82
C TYR A 227 -6.31 -30.92 -2.46
N THR A 228 -6.63 -30.97 -1.16
CA THR A 228 -8.03 -31.04 -0.68
C THR A 228 -8.56 -29.75 -0.02
N GLY A 229 -7.77 -28.67 0.03
CA GLY A 229 -8.20 -27.36 0.54
C GLY A 229 -8.51 -27.25 2.04
N GLY A 230 -8.45 -28.34 2.83
CA GLY A 230 -8.82 -28.37 4.25
C GLY A 230 -7.83 -27.68 5.21
N ASP A 231 -8.18 -27.59 6.50
CA ASP A 231 -7.37 -26.91 7.54
C ASP A 231 -6.10 -27.68 7.98
N ASP A 232 -6.04 -29.00 7.77
CA ASP A 232 -4.94 -29.87 8.23
C ASP A 232 -3.70 -29.85 7.31
N ARG A 233 -3.14 -28.66 7.08
CA ARG A 233 -2.02 -28.50 6.12
C ARG A 233 -0.77 -27.97 6.78
N THR A 234 0.35 -28.56 6.43
CA THR A 234 1.67 -28.08 6.83
C THR A 234 2.14 -26.96 5.89
N ARG A 235 2.63 -25.86 6.45
CA ARG A 235 3.20 -24.73 5.67
C ARG A 235 4.68 -24.97 5.38
N LEU A 236 5.07 -24.84 4.11
CA LEU A 236 6.47 -24.93 3.70
C LEU A 236 7.32 -23.73 4.16
N LYS A 237 6.72 -22.54 4.23
CA LYS A 237 7.38 -21.29 4.66
C LYS A 237 6.54 -20.61 5.75
N PRO A 238 6.63 -21.04 7.01
CA PRO A 238 5.94 -20.37 8.10
C PRO A 238 6.55 -18.99 8.37
N LEU A 239 5.71 -18.03 8.76
CA LEU A 239 6.14 -16.75 9.30
C LEU A 239 6.64 -17.00 10.74
N VAL A 240 7.95 -16.98 10.94
CA VAL A 240 8.58 -17.16 12.25
C VAL A 240 8.92 -15.79 12.82
N ALA A 241 8.28 -15.44 13.93
CA ALA A 241 8.60 -14.24 14.67
C ALA A 241 9.95 -14.41 15.37
N SER A 242 10.87 -13.48 15.15
CA SER A 242 12.14 -13.42 15.87
C SER A 242 11.96 -12.71 17.21
N GLY A 243 12.79 -13.03 18.21
CA GLY A 243 12.79 -12.30 19.49
C GLY A 243 13.05 -10.79 19.32
N SER A 244 13.79 -10.40 18.28
CA SER A 244 13.99 -9.01 17.89
C SER A 244 12.69 -8.30 17.50
N ASP A 245 11.72 -9.03 16.93
CA ASP A 245 10.47 -8.45 16.42
C ASP A 245 9.58 -7.99 17.58
N TYR A 246 9.56 -8.74 18.68
CA TYR A 246 8.86 -8.36 19.90
C TYR A 246 9.47 -7.12 20.57
N VAL A 247 10.81 -7.03 20.62
CA VAL A 247 11.49 -5.86 21.20
C VAL A 247 11.18 -4.60 20.39
N ILE A 248 11.25 -4.69 19.05
CA ILE A 248 10.92 -3.57 18.16
C ILE A 248 9.44 -3.19 18.28
N LEU A 249 8.54 -4.18 18.34
CA LEU A 249 7.12 -3.95 18.52
C LEU A 249 6.82 -3.19 19.81
N ILE A 250 7.34 -3.67 20.95
CA ILE A 250 7.11 -3.04 22.26
C ILE A 250 7.70 -1.63 22.27
N GLY A 251 8.91 -1.45 21.76
CA GLY A 251 9.54 -0.12 21.67
C GLY A 251 8.72 0.87 20.84
N CYS A 252 8.25 0.47 19.65
CA CYS A 252 7.39 1.30 18.83
C CYS A 252 6.03 1.58 19.49
N ILE A 253 5.43 0.59 20.16
CA ILE A 253 4.16 0.78 20.87
C ILE A 253 4.31 1.82 21.98
N LEU A 254 5.38 1.73 22.78
CA LEU A 254 5.64 2.68 23.86
C LEU A 254 5.79 4.11 23.31
N VAL A 255 6.60 4.29 22.26
CA VAL A 255 6.80 5.60 21.63
C VAL A 255 5.48 6.16 21.09
N PHE A 256 4.72 5.35 20.33
CA PHE A 256 3.46 5.78 19.75
C PHE A 256 2.38 6.05 20.80
N SER A 257 2.30 5.25 21.87
CA SER A 257 1.41 5.52 23.00
C SER A 257 1.78 6.82 23.72
N GLY A 258 3.07 7.10 23.91
CA GLY A 258 3.53 8.34 24.52
C GLY A 258 3.11 9.55 23.67
N ILE A 259 3.21 9.44 22.35
CA ILE A 259 2.77 10.48 21.41
C ILE A 259 1.25 10.68 21.47
N ILE A 260 0.46 9.59 21.53
CA ILE A 260 -1.01 9.68 21.66
C ILE A 260 -1.38 10.40 22.96
N VAL A 261 -0.73 10.07 24.07
CA VAL A 261 -0.96 10.72 25.36
C VAL A 261 -0.63 12.21 25.28
N LEU A 262 0.52 12.58 24.69
CA LEU A 262 0.89 13.99 24.47
C LEU A 262 -0.14 14.72 23.59
N GLY A 263 -0.62 14.06 22.53
CA GLY A 263 -1.68 14.58 21.66
C GLY A 263 -3.00 14.80 22.41
N CYS A 264 -3.39 13.88 23.29
CA CYS A 264 -4.56 14.07 24.15
C CYS A 264 -4.41 15.25 25.13
N PHE A 265 -3.19 15.56 25.58
CA PHE A 265 -2.89 16.75 26.37
C PHE A 265 -2.71 18.03 25.53
N GLY A 266 -2.81 17.95 24.19
CA GLY A 266 -2.75 19.08 23.27
C GLY A 266 -1.34 19.62 23.00
N LEU A 267 -0.29 18.83 23.24
CA LEU A 267 1.13 19.18 23.13
C LEU A 267 1.80 18.56 21.88
#